data_AF-A0A819N3S5-F1
#
_entry.id   AF-A0A819N3S5-F1
#
_cell.length_a   1.000
_cell.length_b   1.000
_cell.length_c   1.000
_cell.angle_alpha   90.00
_cell.angle_beta   90.00
_cell.angle_gamma   90.00
#
_symmetry.space_group_name_H-M   'P 1'
#
loop_
_entity.id
_entity.type
_entity.pdbx_description
1 polymer ?
#
loop_
_entity_poly.entity_id
_entity_poly.type
_entity_poly.pdbx_seq_one_letter_code
_entity_poly.pdbx_strand_id
1 'polypeptide(L)'
;MDMILSQGFWQLQLKGYNVIHQLSLPIDRQQSSIDQRSGLASTTQITFDDDTSASLVNCTSSYHLTLFQLGLSIFYVFLFKLTHGESDLCISSINANRYRSELVNVIGMFVSTLPYRVQLDSHLSLDEVSQCVQEKCLSILEHSHYPLQYILADSHLTRSNVSFLETMFNFITISKDVNHLCLDGINLEPVSLEESYEMTKFDFSLTLVYNPSLDDNQLSCFFYLFTCSV
;
A
#
# COMPACT_ATOMS: atom_id res chain seq x y z
N MET A 1 -8.11 -8.30 -22.03
CA MET A 1 -6.92 -8.38 -21.17
C MET A 1 -5.90 -9.22 -21.90
N ASP A 2 -4.91 -8.55 -22.49
CA ASP A 2 -3.84 -9.17 -23.27
C ASP A 2 -2.63 -9.37 -22.37
N MET A 3 -2.23 -10.64 -22.16
CA MET A 3 -1.09 -10.98 -21.31
C MET A 3 0.24 -10.46 -21.88
N ILE A 4 0.39 -10.39 -23.20
CA ILE A 4 1.63 -9.95 -23.86
C ILE A 4 1.84 -8.45 -23.64
N LEU A 5 0.76 -7.66 -23.78
CA LEU A 5 0.81 -6.23 -23.49
C LEU A 5 1.18 -5.96 -22.02
N SER A 6 0.59 -6.71 -21.08
CA SER A 6 0.91 -6.58 -19.66
C SER A 6 2.33 -7.00 -19.32
N GLN A 7 2.84 -8.07 -19.93
CA GLN A 7 4.24 -8.48 -19.76
C GLN A 7 5.19 -7.36 -20.20
N GLY A 8 4.97 -6.77 -21.38
CA GLY A 8 5.79 -5.67 -21.89
C GLY A 8 5.72 -4.43 -21.01
N PHE A 9 4.54 -4.08 -20.49
CA PHE A 9 4.36 -2.99 -19.53
C PHE A 9 5.21 -3.21 -18.27
N TRP A 10 5.09 -4.39 -17.64
CA TRP A 10 5.80 -4.68 -16.39
C TRP A 10 7.32 -4.72 -16.57
N GLN A 11 7.81 -5.28 -17.68
CA GLN A 11 9.23 -5.26 -18.03
C GLN A 11 9.74 -3.83 -18.17
N LEU A 12 8.96 -2.93 -18.79
CA LEU A 12 9.34 -1.52 -18.93
C LEU A 12 9.29 -0.79 -17.58
N GLN A 13 8.23 -1.00 -16.81
CA GLN A 13 7.98 -0.35 -15.52
C GLN A 13 9.10 -0.65 -14.51
N LEU A 14 9.59 -1.89 -14.47
CA LEU A 14 10.67 -2.29 -13.55
C LEU A 14 12.07 -2.24 -14.17
N LYS A 15 12.20 -1.77 -15.42
CA LYS A 15 13.47 -1.73 -16.13
C LYS A 15 14.51 -0.88 -15.39
N GLY A 16 15.63 -1.49 -15.02
CA GLY A 16 16.72 -0.80 -14.34
C GLY A 16 16.42 -0.39 -12.90
N TYR A 17 15.29 -0.82 -12.32
CA TYR A 17 15.06 -0.67 -10.89
C TYR A 17 16.08 -1.55 -10.15
N ASN A 18 16.81 -0.97 -9.18
CA ASN A 18 17.76 -1.74 -8.41
C ASN A 18 17.05 -2.48 -7.29
N VAL A 19 16.61 -3.69 -7.60
CA VAL A 19 15.80 -4.52 -6.71
C VAL A 19 16.58 -5.07 -5.51
N ILE A 20 17.91 -4.93 -5.53
CA ILE A 20 18.83 -5.33 -4.46
C ILE A 20 19.14 -4.12 -3.56
N HIS A 21 18.91 -2.90 -4.04
CA HIS A 21 19.07 -1.71 -3.22
C HIS A 21 17.91 -1.63 -2.23
N GLN A 22 18.22 -1.91 -0.98
CA GLN A 22 17.29 -1.70 0.11
C GLN A 22 17.11 -0.21 0.33
N LEU A 23 15.87 0.18 0.60
CA LEU A 23 15.54 1.57 0.87
C LEU A 23 16.35 2.02 2.10
N SER A 24 17.05 3.16 2.01
CA SER A 24 17.93 3.64 3.07
C SER A 24 17.14 4.25 4.25
N LEU A 25 16.27 3.45 4.85
CA LEU A 25 15.45 3.83 6.00
C LEU A 25 16.34 4.03 7.23
N PRO A 26 16.07 5.05 8.06
CA PRO A 26 16.74 5.22 9.33
C PRO A 26 16.28 4.11 10.27
N ILE A 27 17.05 3.03 10.32
CA ILE A 27 16.78 1.87 11.17
C ILE A 27 17.55 1.99 12.48
N ASP A 28 16.85 1.83 13.60
CA ASP A 28 17.47 1.83 14.94
C ASP A 28 18.24 0.54 15.23
N ARG A 29 17.99 -0.54 14.47
CA ARG A 29 18.60 -1.87 14.66
C ARG A 29 19.02 -2.48 13.33
N GLN A 30 20.07 -3.29 13.36
CA GLN A 30 20.47 -4.08 12.18
C GLN A 30 19.35 -5.06 11.79
N GLN A 31 19.08 -5.11 10.49
CA GLN A 31 18.08 -5.98 9.91
C GLN A 31 18.46 -7.45 10.15
N SER A 32 17.55 -8.23 10.73
CA SER A 32 17.72 -9.67 10.83
C SER A 32 17.55 -10.33 9.46
N SER A 33 18.23 -11.45 9.24
CA SER A 33 18.06 -12.24 8.02
C SER A 33 16.57 -12.62 7.84
N ILE A 34 16.10 -12.68 6.59
CA ILE A 34 14.69 -12.98 6.26
C ILE A 34 14.20 -14.24 6.96
N ASP A 35 15.07 -15.25 7.11
CA ASP A 35 14.79 -16.53 7.77
C ASP A 35 14.59 -16.41 9.30
N GLN A 36 15.00 -15.29 9.91
CA GLN A 36 14.87 -15.02 11.34
C GLN A 36 13.72 -14.05 11.66
N ARG A 37 12.91 -13.65 10.68
CA ARG A 37 11.78 -12.74 10.91
C ARG A 37 10.63 -13.47 11.62
N SER A 38 10.32 -13.07 12.86
CA SER A 38 9.16 -13.58 13.61
C SER A 38 7.81 -13.11 13.04
N GLY A 39 7.83 -12.07 12.21
CA GLY A 39 6.65 -11.41 11.65
C GLY A 39 6.00 -10.40 12.59
N LEU A 40 6.44 -10.30 13.84
CA LEU A 40 5.91 -9.36 14.83
C LEU A 40 6.20 -7.90 14.43
N ALA A 41 5.16 -7.07 14.39
CA ALA A 41 5.26 -5.64 14.17
C ALA A 41 4.99 -4.84 15.45
N SER A 42 5.65 -3.69 15.57
CA SER A 42 5.22 -2.61 16.44
C SER A 42 4.39 -1.64 15.62
N THR A 43 3.29 -1.16 16.18
CA THR A 43 2.37 -0.27 15.46
C THR A 43 2.11 1.01 16.20
N THR A 44 2.12 2.09 15.44
CA THR A 44 1.79 3.43 15.91
C THR A 44 0.63 3.96 15.08
N GLN A 45 -0.43 4.40 15.75
CA GLN A 45 -1.58 5.03 15.12
C GLN A 45 -1.50 6.56 15.27
N ILE A 46 -1.81 7.26 14.19
CA ILE A 46 -2.07 8.70 14.19
C ILE A 46 -3.48 8.91 13.64
N THR A 47 -4.35 9.49 14.47
CA THR A 47 -5.69 9.90 14.07
C THR A 47 -5.68 11.39 13.75
N PHE A 48 -6.17 11.77 12.58
CA PHE A 48 -6.31 13.18 12.21
C PHE A 48 -7.59 13.76 12.82
N ASP A 49 -7.55 15.04 13.18
CA ASP A 49 -8.75 15.78 13.53
C ASP A 49 -9.69 15.93 12.32
N ASP A 50 -10.91 16.37 12.59
CA ASP A 50 -11.99 16.40 11.61
C ASP A 50 -11.74 17.44 10.52
N ASP A 51 -11.18 18.59 10.87
CA ASP A 51 -10.84 19.66 9.93
C ASP A 51 -9.74 19.21 8.95
N THR A 52 -8.70 18.55 9.47
CA THR A 52 -7.63 17.95 8.67
C THR A 52 -8.17 16.84 7.77
N SER A 53 -9.02 15.96 8.31
CA SER A 53 -9.63 14.85 7.57
C SER A 53 -10.49 15.36 6.41
N ALA A 54 -11.37 16.33 6.69
CA ALA A 54 -12.21 16.98 5.69
C ALA A 54 -11.37 17.71 4.64
N SER A 55 -10.30 18.39 5.04
CA SER A 55 -9.40 19.08 4.12
C SER A 55 -8.70 18.12 3.17
N LEU A 56 -8.21 16.98 3.66
CA LEU A 56 -7.59 15.95 2.81
C LEU A 56 -8.61 15.36 1.82
N VAL A 57 -9.82 15.06 2.26
CA VAL A 57 -10.91 14.59 1.37
C VAL A 57 -11.23 15.65 0.31
N ASN A 58 -11.34 16.93 0.68
CA ASN A 58 -11.62 18.01 -0.26
C ASN A 58 -10.48 18.19 -1.27
N CYS A 59 -9.22 18.05 -0.86
CA CYS A 59 -8.08 18.07 -1.77
C CYS A 59 -8.20 17.02 -2.89
N THR A 60 -8.69 15.81 -2.57
CA THR A 60 -8.89 14.78 -3.60
C THR A 60 -9.82 15.26 -4.72
N SER A 61 -10.87 16.01 -4.39
CA SER A 61 -11.81 16.56 -5.37
C SER A 61 -11.17 17.67 -6.20
N SER A 62 -10.44 18.58 -5.57
CA SER A 62 -9.76 19.70 -6.25
C SER A 62 -8.69 19.25 -7.24
N TYR A 63 -7.98 18.17 -6.92
CA TYR A 63 -6.89 17.63 -7.75
C TYR A 63 -7.32 16.43 -8.63
N HIS A 64 -8.62 16.08 -8.63
CA HIS A 64 -9.16 14.91 -9.33
C HIS A 64 -8.47 13.58 -8.98
N LEU A 65 -8.03 13.43 -7.73
CA LEU A 65 -7.38 12.25 -7.20
C LEU A 65 -8.37 11.40 -6.39
N THR A 66 -8.01 10.15 -6.14
CA THR A 66 -8.62 9.36 -5.06
C THR A 66 -7.82 9.54 -3.76
N LEU A 67 -8.43 9.24 -2.61
CA LEU A 67 -7.71 9.22 -1.32
C LEU A 67 -6.50 8.28 -1.35
N PHE A 68 -6.61 7.14 -2.05
CA PHE A 68 -5.49 6.22 -2.26
C PHE A 68 -4.33 6.92 -3.00
N GLN A 69 -4.61 7.60 -4.10
CA GLN A 69 -3.58 8.28 -4.90
C GLN A 69 -2.94 9.43 -4.12
N LEU A 70 -3.73 10.24 -3.41
CA LEU A 70 -3.21 11.31 -2.56
C LEU A 70 -2.34 10.75 -1.42
N GLY A 71 -2.83 9.74 -0.71
CA GLY A 71 -2.10 9.10 0.38
C GLY A 71 -0.80 8.45 -0.09
N LEU A 72 -0.82 7.76 -1.23
CA LEU A 72 0.38 7.18 -1.84
C LEU A 72 1.39 8.26 -2.25
N SER A 73 0.92 9.39 -2.79
CA SER A 73 1.78 10.53 -3.17
C SER A 73 2.46 11.15 -1.96
N ILE A 74 1.71 11.38 -0.88
CA ILE A 74 2.25 11.85 0.39
C ILE A 74 3.27 10.86 0.94
N PHE A 75 3.02 9.55 0.80
CA PHE A 75 3.91 8.52 1.26
C PHE A 75 5.23 8.46 0.46
N TYR A 76 5.19 8.64 -0.85
CA TYR A 76 6.40 8.81 -1.67
C TYR A 76 7.24 10.00 -1.21
N VAL A 77 6.61 11.16 -0.99
CA VAL A 77 7.30 12.37 -0.51
C VAL A 77 7.86 12.16 0.90
N PHE A 78 7.13 11.46 1.76
CA PHE A 78 7.58 11.09 3.10
C PHE A 78 8.85 10.23 3.04
N LEU A 79 8.84 9.14 2.26
CA LEU A 79 10.00 8.27 2.09
C LEU A 79 11.17 8.99 1.46
N PHE A 80 10.95 9.78 0.40
CA PHE A 80 11.99 10.60 -0.23
C PHE A 80 12.72 11.49 0.78
N LYS A 81 11.97 12.15 1.68
CA LYS A 81 12.57 12.98 2.73
C LYS A 81 13.27 12.14 3.80
N LEU A 82 12.68 11.00 4.16
CA LEU A 82 13.19 10.10 5.19
C LEU A 82 14.51 9.43 4.78
N THR A 83 14.69 9.13 3.49
CA THR A 83 15.88 8.47 2.92
C THR A 83 16.92 9.46 2.39
N HIS A 84 16.81 10.74 2.76
CA HIS A 84 17.72 11.80 2.34
C HIS A 84 17.80 11.99 0.81
N GLY A 85 16.68 11.81 0.10
CA GLY A 85 16.53 12.14 -1.31
C GLY A 85 16.68 10.97 -2.28
N GLU A 86 16.46 9.73 -1.82
CA GLU A 86 16.39 8.58 -2.72
C GLU A 86 15.22 8.75 -3.71
N SER A 87 15.53 8.90 -4.99
CA SER A 87 14.58 9.33 -6.02
C SER A 87 13.84 8.18 -6.71
N ASP A 88 14.41 6.98 -6.80
CA ASP A 88 13.79 5.85 -7.50
C ASP A 88 13.15 4.91 -6.46
N LEU A 89 11.87 5.13 -6.17
CA LEU A 89 11.16 4.46 -5.09
C LEU A 89 10.15 3.45 -5.65
N CYS A 90 10.18 2.22 -5.12
CA CYS A 90 9.17 1.21 -5.41
C CYS A 90 8.38 0.84 -4.15
N ILE A 91 7.11 1.19 -4.12
CA ILE A 91 6.19 0.94 -3.00
C ILE A 91 5.21 -0.15 -3.41
N SER A 92 4.96 -1.09 -2.51
CA SER A 92 4.03 -2.18 -2.73
C SER A 92 2.62 -1.78 -2.32
N SER A 93 1.60 -2.20 -3.07
CA SER A 93 0.22 -2.09 -2.59
C SER A 93 -0.62 -3.31 -2.94
N ILE A 94 -1.61 -3.59 -2.10
CA ILE A 94 -2.58 -4.66 -2.31
C ILE A 94 -3.66 -4.22 -3.28
N ASN A 95 -3.87 -5.03 -4.32
CA ASN A 95 -5.04 -4.97 -5.17
C ASN A 95 -5.93 -6.19 -4.91
N ALA A 96 -7.22 -5.96 -4.68
CA ALA A 96 -8.22 -7.02 -4.49
C ALA A 96 -8.37 -7.91 -5.73
N ASN A 97 -8.03 -7.38 -6.92
CA ASN A 97 -8.03 -8.10 -8.21
C ASN A 97 -9.39 -8.75 -8.56
N ARG A 98 -10.48 -8.14 -8.07
CA ARG A 98 -11.87 -8.48 -8.42
C ARG A 98 -12.38 -7.58 -9.54
N TYR A 99 -11.69 -7.61 -10.69
CA TYR A 99 -11.93 -6.70 -11.83
C TYR A 99 -13.16 -7.06 -12.68
N ARG A 100 -13.84 -8.18 -12.40
CA ARG A 100 -15.11 -8.56 -13.03
C ARG A 100 -16.21 -8.64 -11.98
N SER A 101 -17.43 -8.25 -12.35
CA SER A 101 -18.63 -8.35 -11.53
C SER A 101 -18.82 -9.75 -10.93
N GLU A 102 -18.50 -10.78 -11.70
CA GLU A 102 -18.63 -12.19 -11.35
C GLU A 102 -17.68 -12.60 -10.23
N LEU A 103 -16.58 -11.86 -10.03
CA LEU A 103 -15.58 -12.15 -8.99
C LEU A 103 -15.89 -11.44 -7.66
N VAL A 104 -16.82 -10.49 -7.62
CA VAL A 104 -17.09 -9.69 -6.41
C VAL A 104 -17.54 -10.57 -5.25
N ASN A 105 -18.43 -11.52 -5.51
CA ASN A 105 -19.05 -12.37 -4.48
C ASN A 105 -18.43 -13.77 -4.38
N VAL A 106 -17.28 -14.01 -5.04
CA VAL A 106 -16.63 -15.33 -5.02
C VAL A 106 -15.68 -15.45 -3.84
N ILE A 107 -15.81 -16.53 -3.09
CA ILE A 107 -14.86 -16.89 -2.03
C ILE A 107 -13.62 -17.49 -2.69
N GLY A 108 -12.46 -16.88 -2.47
CA GLY A 108 -11.19 -17.33 -3.04
C GLY A 108 -10.05 -16.33 -2.81
N MET A 109 -8.83 -16.74 -3.16
CA MET A 109 -7.62 -15.91 -3.07
C MET A 109 -7.43 -15.11 -4.36
N PHE A 110 -7.87 -13.86 -4.36
CA PHE A 110 -7.74 -12.95 -5.50
C PHE A 110 -6.70 -11.84 -5.27
N VAL A 111 -6.40 -11.53 -4.01
CA VAL A 111 -5.50 -10.45 -3.63
C VAL A 111 -4.13 -10.63 -4.29
N SER A 112 -3.62 -9.55 -4.89
CA SER A 112 -2.29 -9.48 -5.45
C SER A 112 -1.55 -8.26 -4.94
N THR A 113 -0.27 -8.40 -4.66
CA THR A 113 0.62 -7.29 -4.32
C THR A 113 1.27 -6.79 -5.61
N LEU A 114 1.14 -5.49 -5.89
CA LEU A 114 1.69 -4.88 -7.10
C LEU A 114 2.77 -3.85 -6.73
N PRO A 115 3.88 -3.80 -7.48
CA PRO A 115 4.90 -2.78 -7.30
C PRO A 115 4.52 -1.48 -8.00
N TYR A 116 4.53 -0.38 -7.27
CA TYR A 116 4.37 0.98 -7.76
C TYR A 116 5.75 1.64 -7.73
N ARG A 117 6.42 1.66 -8.89
CA ARG A 117 7.70 2.37 -9.03
C ARG A 117 7.45 3.78 -9.54
N VAL A 118 8.02 4.77 -8.85
CA VAL A 118 7.98 6.19 -9.20
C VAL A 118 9.37 6.76 -9.04
N GLN A 119 9.80 7.53 -10.04
CA GLN A 119 11.02 8.33 -9.98
C GLN A 119 10.65 9.77 -9.62
N LEU A 120 11.18 10.25 -8.51
CA LEU A 120 10.98 11.59 -7.99
C LEU A 120 12.18 12.48 -8.34
N ASP A 121 11.90 13.75 -8.58
CA ASP A 121 12.90 14.79 -8.67
C ASP A 121 12.69 15.75 -7.48
N SER A 122 13.79 16.20 -6.86
CA SER A 122 13.76 17.12 -5.71
C SER A 122 13.14 18.48 -6.03
N HIS A 123 12.99 18.81 -7.32
CA HIS A 123 12.37 20.02 -7.80
C HIS A 123 10.85 19.91 -8.03
N LEU A 124 10.27 18.71 -7.95
CA LEU A 124 8.83 18.53 -8.14
C LEU A 124 8.03 19.09 -6.96
N SER A 125 6.97 19.82 -7.29
CA SER A 125 5.90 20.17 -6.36
C SER A 125 5.07 18.93 -5.99
N LEU A 126 4.33 19.02 -4.87
CA LEU A 126 3.41 17.95 -4.47
C LEU A 126 2.34 17.66 -5.54
N ASP A 127 1.91 18.69 -6.26
CA ASP A 127 0.91 18.59 -7.32
C ASP A 127 1.45 17.76 -8.50
N GLU A 128 2.69 18.02 -8.92
CA GLU A 128 3.37 17.26 -9.98
C GLU A 128 3.63 15.81 -9.56
N VAL A 129 4.06 15.59 -8.32
CA VAL A 129 4.21 14.22 -7.77
C VAL A 129 2.87 13.49 -7.80
N SER A 130 1.78 14.16 -7.39
CA SER A 130 0.47 13.55 -7.32
C SER A 130 -0.10 13.19 -8.69
N GLN A 131 0.16 14.02 -9.71
CA GLN A 131 -0.18 13.70 -11.10
C GLN A 131 0.62 12.49 -11.62
N CYS A 132 1.93 12.43 -11.36
CA CYS A 132 2.77 11.29 -11.72
C CYS A 132 2.26 9.99 -11.08
N VAL A 133 1.93 10.03 -9.79
CA VAL A 133 1.38 8.89 -9.05
C VAL A 133 0.02 8.50 -9.60
N GLN A 134 -0.87 9.46 -9.90
CA GLN A 134 -2.17 9.19 -10.52
C GLN A 134 -2.03 8.42 -11.83
N GLU A 135 -1.19 8.90 -12.74
CA GLU A 135 -0.91 8.25 -14.03
C GLU A 135 -0.34 6.84 -13.85
N LYS A 136 0.57 6.66 -12.88
CA LYS A 136 1.14 5.34 -12.61
C LYS A 136 0.11 4.39 -12.02
N CYS A 137 -0.74 4.86 -11.11
CA CYS A 137 -1.82 4.05 -10.56
C CYS A 137 -2.77 3.57 -11.66
N LEU A 138 -3.18 4.46 -12.56
CA LEU A 138 -4.07 4.09 -13.68
C LEU A 138 -3.41 3.06 -14.59
N SER A 139 -2.16 3.28 -14.99
CA SER A 139 -1.41 2.35 -15.85
C SER A 139 -1.26 0.96 -15.19
N ILE A 140 -0.92 0.93 -13.90
CA ILE A 140 -0.78 -0.32 -13.13
C ILE A 140 -2.11 -1.06 -13.00
N LEU A 141 -3.21 -0.33 -12.80
CA LEU A 141 -4.55 -0.94 -12.69
C LEU A 141 -4.97 -1.63 -14.00
N GLU A 142 -4.65 -1.07 -15.17
CA GLU A 142 -4.91 -1.71 -16.47
C GLU A 142 -4.19 -3.06 -16.63
N HIS A 143 -3.02 -3.19 -16.00
CA HIS A 143 -2.15 -4.37 -16.06
C HIS A 143 -2.14 -5.21 -14.77
N SER A 144 -3.06 -4.93 -13.83
CA SER A 144 -3.10 -5.56 -12.50
C SER A 144 -3.44 -7.06 -12.51
N HIS A 145 -4.04 -7.51 -13.61
CA HIS A 145 -4.40 -8.90 -13.85
C HIS A 145 -3.19 -9.80 -14.11
N TYR A 146 -2.01 -9.21 -14.37
CA TYR A 146 -0.77 -9.95 -14.57
C TYR A 146 -0.22 -10.43 -13.21
N PRO A 147 -0.09 -11.75 -12.98
CA PRO A 147 0.34 -12.28 -11.69
C PRO A 147 1.73 -11.80 -11.26
N LEU A 148 1.87 -11.40 -9.99
CA LEU A 148 3.16 -10.99 -9.39
C LEU A 148 4.29 -11.98 -9.69
N GLN A 149 4.03 -13.28 -9.58
CA GLN A 149 5.04 -14.31 -9.85
C GLN A 149 5.64 -14.22 -11.27
N TYR A 150 4.87 -13.76 -12.26
CA TYR A 150 5.35 -13.53 -13.61
C TYR A 150 6.08 -12.18 -13.73
N ILE A 151 5.57 -11.12 -13.09
CA ILE A 151 6.29 -9.84 -12.97
C ILE A 151 7.73 -10.07 -12.46
N LEU A 152 7.86 -10.90 -11.41
CA LEU A 152 9.15 -11.28 -10.83
C LEU A 152 10.03 -12.06 -11.82
N ALA A 153 9.47 -13.11 -12.43
CA ALA A 153 10.20 -13.97 -13.36
C ALA A 153 10.71 -13.20 -14.60
N ASP A 154 9.86 -12.35 -15.19
CA ASP A 154 10.18 -11.54 -16.36
C ASP A 154 11.19 -10.44 -16.08
N SER A 155 11.24 -9.97 -14.83
CA SER A 155 12.22 -8.98 -14.38
C SER A 155 13.54 -9.64 -13.93
N HIS A 156 13.71 -10.96 -14.15
CA HIS A 156 14.83 -11.76 -13.69
C HIS A 156 15.07 -11.70 -12.17
N LEU A 157 14.01 -11.49 -11.40
CA LEU A 157 14.05 -11.44 -9.95
C LEU A 157 13.81 -12.85 -9.40
N THR A 158 14.77 -13.38 -8.65
CA THR A 158 14.61 -14.67 -7.98
C THR A 158 13.62 -14.54 -6.83
N ARG A 159 12.97 -15.64 -6.42
CA ARG A 159 12.05 -15.66 -5.25
C ARG A 159 12.72 -15.22 -3.94
N SER A 160 14.05 -15.35 -3.84
CA SER A 160 14.86 -14.82 -2.74
C SER A 160 14.94 -13.28 -2.73
N ASN A 161 14.63 -12.62 -3.84
CA ASN A 161 14.56 -11.17 -3.97
C ASN A 161 13.20 -10.59 -3.61
N VAL A 162 12.22 -11.37 -3.11
CA VAL A 162 10.93 -10.83 -2.62
C VAL A 162 11.11 -9.79 -1.50
N SER A 163 12.34 -9.66 -0.99
CA SER A 163 12.85 -8.55 -0.19
C SER A 163 12.85 -7.17 -0.87
N PHE A 164 12.37 -6.93 -2.11
CA PHE A 164 12.27 -5.53 -2.62
C PHE A 164 10.95 -4.86 -2.32
N LEU A 165 9.95 -5.62 -1.88
CA LEU A 165 8.66 -5.09 -1.47
C LEU A 165 8.73 -4.60 -0.01
N GLU A 166 9.89 -4.15 0.50
CA GLU A 166 10.16 -3.83 1.92
C GLU A 166 9.21 -2.76 2.47
N THR A 167 8.72 -1.90 1.57
CA THR A 167 7.79 -0.84 1.88
C THR A 167 6.43 -1.09 1.24
N MET A 168 5.39 -0.93 2.04
CA MET A 168 4.00 -1.15 1.62
C MET A 168 3.10 0.03 1.99
N PHE A 169 2.20 0.36 1.07
CA PHE A 169 1.11 1.29 1.28
C PHE A 169 -0.23 0.58 1.10
N ASN A 170 -1.10 0.69 2.09
CA ASN A 170 -2.47 0.20 2.03
C ASN A 170 -3.45 1.35 2.24
N PHE A 171 -4.61 1.22 1.60
CA PHE A 171 -5.75 2.08 1.85
C PHE A 171 -6.97 1.23 2.14
N ILE A 172 -7.66 1.51 3.24
CA ILE A 172 -8.85 0.80 3.67
C ILE A 172 -9.94 1.83 3.90
N THR A 173 -11.11 1.61 3.30
CA THR A 173 -12.32 2.34 3.66
C THR A 173 -13.21 1.44 4.50
N ILE A 174 -13.55 1.88 5.70
CA ILE A 174 -14.48 1.16 6.58
C ILE A 174 -15.90 1.45 6.09
N SER A 175 -16.66 0.42 5.74
CA SER A 175 -18.07 0.63 5.38
C SER A 175 -18.92 0.91 6.63
N LYS A 176 -20.04 1.63 6.46
CA LYS A 176 -21.00 1.94 7.54
C LYS A 176 -21.58 0.69 8.19
N ASP A 177 -21.68 -0.39 7.42
CA ASP A 177 -22.42 -1.59 7.81
C ASP A 177 -21.52 -2.75 8.31
N VAL A 178 -20.19 -2.58 8.40
CA VAL A 178 -19.29 -3.71 8.72
C VAL A 178 -19.53 -4.25 10.15
N ASN A 179 -20.04 -3.42 11.05
CA ASN A 179 -20.31 -3.81 12.44
C ASN A 179 -21.77 -4.24 12.69
N HIS A 180 -22.62 -4.24 11.66
CA HIS A 180 -24.02 -4.63 11.77
C HIS A 180 -24.31 -5.90 10.98
N LEU A 181 -23.79 -7.02 11.47
CA LEU A 181 -24.18 -8.34 10.98
C LEU A 181 -25.45 -8.79 11.71
N CYS A 182 -26.55 -8.88 10.96
CA CYS A 182 -27.81 -9.43 11.46
C CYS A 182 -28.02 -10.84 10.91
N LEU A 183 -28.19 -11.81 11.79
CA LEU A 183 -28.55 -13.19 11.46
C LEU A 183 -29.87 -13.53 12.13
N ASP A 184 -30.91 -13.84 11.34
CA ASP A 184 -32.23 -14.24 11.83
C ASP A 184 -32.83 -13.28 12.89
N GLY A 185 -32.59 -11.97 12.74
CA GLY A 185 -33.07 -10.94 13.66
C GLY A 185 -32.19 -10.73 14.91
N ILE A 186 -31.05 -11.42 15.00
CA ILE A 186 -30.05 -11.24 16.06
C ILE A 186 -28.93 -10.36 15.52
N ASN A 187 -28.65 -9.27 16.23
CA ASN A 187 -27.49 -8.42 15.94
C ASN A 187 -26.25 -9.06 16.56
N LEU A 188 -25.23 -9.28 15.74
CA LEU A 188 -23.92 -9.70 16.19
C LEU A 188 -23.08 -8.46 16.54
N GLU A 189 -22.45 -8.48 17.71
CA GLU A 189 -21.45 -7.49 18.09
C GLU A 189 -20.05 -8.10 17.93
N PRO A 190 -19.10 -7.38 17.29
CA PRO A 190 -17.73 -7.87 17.17
C PRO A 190 -17.08 -7.91 18.55
N VAL A 191 -16.47 -9.05 18.90
CA VAL A 191 -15.64 -9.17 20.10
C VAL A 191 -14.20 -8.87 19.71
N SER A 192 -13.64 -7.80 20.27
CA SER A 192 -12.23 -7.46 20.11
C SER A 192 -11.38 -8.55 20.74
N LEU A 193 -10.49 -9.18 19.97
CA LEU A 193 -9.43 -10.01 20.54
C LEU A 193 -8.35 -9.06 21.06
N GLU A 194 -8.15 -9.03 22.38
CA GLU A 194 -7.21 -8.14 23.07
C GLU A 194 -5.74 -8.35 22.66
N GLU A 195 -5.45 -9.45 21.94
CA GLU A 195 -4.11 -9.84 21.49
C GLU A 195 -4.11 -10.17 19.99
N SER A 196 -4.37 -9.18 19.13
CA SER A 196 -3.93 -9.28 17.74
C SER A 196 -2.49 -8.82 17.65
N TYR A 197 -1.53 -9.74 17.72
CA TYR A 197 -0.18 -9.45 17.25
C TYR A 197 -0.28 -9.02 15.79
N GLU A 198 0.07 -7.77 15.50
CA GLU A 198 0.07 -7.29 14.14
C GLU A 198 1.26 -7.90 13.41
N MET A 199 0.94 -8.78 12.47
CA MET A 199 1.92 -9.51 11.68
C MET A 199 2.21 -8.72 10.41
N THR A 200 3.45 -8.34 10.20
CA THR A 200 3.92 -7.76 8.94
C THR A 200 5.03 -8.60 8.35
N LYS A 201 5.02 -8.71 7.02
CA LYS A 201 6.15 -9.27 6.25
C LYS A 201 7.10 -8.17 5.76
N PHE A 202 6.73 -6.92 5.97
CA PHE A 202 7.37 -5.73 5.43
C PHE A 202 8.12 -4.97 6.53
N ASP A 203 9.27 -4.42 6.19
CA ASP A 203 10.09 -3.67 7.15
C ASP A 203 9.37 -2.39 7.61
N PHE A 204 8.69 -1.75 6.67
CA PHE A 204 7.87 -0.58 6.93
C PHE A 204 6.57 -0.62 6.13
N SER A 205 5.44 -0.41 6.79
CA SER A 205 4.18 -0.24 6.06
C SER A 205 3.32 0.85 6.65
N LEU A 206 2.61 1.53 5.76
CA LEU A 206 1.62 2.55 6.10
C LEU A 206 0.25 2.07 5.63
N THR A 207 -0.71 2.04 6.55
CA THR A 207 -2.12 1.83 6.21
C THR A 207 -2.90 3.11 6.50
N LEU A 208 -3.46 3.71 5.45
CA LEU A 208 -4.40 4.81 5.55
C LEU A 208 -5.82 4.24 5.66
N VAL A 209 -6.49 4.51 6.76
CA VAL A 209 -7.87 4.09 7.04
C VAL A 209 -8.79 5.29 6.96
N TYR A 210 -9.83 5.19 6.14
CA TYR A 210 -10.90 6.19 6.03
C TYR A 210 -12.20 5.63 6.60
N ASN A 211 -12.77 6.32 7.58
CA ASN A 211 -14.05 5.96 8.16
C ASN A 211 -15.11 7.04 7.85
N PRO A 212 -15.96 6.83 6.83
CA PRO A 212 -17.06 7.73 6.48
C PRO A 212 -18.29 7.60 7.41
N SER A 213 -18.21 6.75 8.44
CA SER A 213 -19.36 6.27 9.25
C SER A 213 -19.51 6.95 10.60
N LEU A 214 -18.43 7.56 11.10
CA LEU A 214 -18.52 8.50 12.21
C LEU A 214 -19.01 9.82 11.63
N ASP A 215 -19.81 10.59 12.38
CA ASP A 215 -20.34 11.90 11.98
C ASP A 215 -19.26 12.90 11.50
N ASP A 216 -17.97 12.54 11.62
CA ASP A 216 -16.81 13.38 11.36
C ASP A 216 -15.85 12.92 10.22
N ASN A 217 -16.19 11.89 9.41
CA ASN A 217 -15.37 11.46 8.25
C ASN A 217 -13.86 11.28 8.58
N GLN A 218 -13.54 10.59 9.68
CA GLN A 218 -12.20 10.54 10.22
C GLN A 218 -11.21 9.73 9.36
N LEU A 219 -10.01 10.30 9.17
CA LEU A 219 -8.85 9.60 8.61
C LEU A 219 -7.88 9.18 9.73
N SER A 220 -7.28 7.99 9.59
CA SER A 220 -6.24 7.50 10.48
C SER A 220 -5.11 6.82 9.71
N CYS A 221 -3.88 7.01 10.15
CA CYS A 221 -2.69 6.36 9.62
C CYS A 221 -2.13 5.38 10.64
N PHE A 222 -1.90 4.14 10.21
CA PHE A 222 -1.24 3.11 11.00
C PHE A 222 0.13 2.82 10.40
N PHE A 223 1.17 3.04 11.19
CA PHE A 223 2.56 2.76 10.84
C PHE A 223 2.96 1.45 11.48
N TYR A 224 3.33 0.46 10.66
CA TYR A 224 3.81 -0.83 11.12
C TYR A 224 5.31 -0.91 10.85
N LEU A 225 6.07 -1.20 11.89
CA LEU A 225 7.51 -1.37 11.84
C LEU A 225 7.84 -2.79 12.26
N PHE A 226 8.61 -3.49 11.43
CA PHE A 226 9.05 -4.84 11.77
C PHE A 226 9.91 -4.82 13.04
N THR A 227 9.62 -5.73 13.99
CA THR A 227 10.42 -5.88 15.20
C THR A 227 11.21 -7.19 15.17
N CYS A 228 12.53 -7.09 15.34
CA CYS A 228 13.33 -8.26 15.67
C CYS A 228 13.00 -8.68 17.11
N SER A 229 12.42 -9.88 17.28
CA SER A 229 12.31 -10.53 18.58
C SER A 229 13.70 -10.80 19.15
N VAL A 230 13.90 -10.43 20.42
CA VAL A 230 15.15 -10.61 21.21
C VAL A 230 15.36 -12.08 21.57
#